data_AF-A0A9E1XSI0-F1
#
_entry.id   AF-A0A9E1XSI0-F1
#
_cell.length_a   1.000
_cell.length_b   1.000
_cell.length_c   1.000
_cell.angle_alpha   90.00
_cell.angle_beta   90.00
_cell.angle_gamma   90.00
#
_symmetry.space_group_name_H-M   'P 1'
#
loop_
_entity.id
_entity.type
_entity.pdbx_description
1 polymer ?
#
loop_
_entity_poly.entity_id
_entity_poly.type
_entity_poly.pdbx_seq_one_letter_code
_entity_poly.pdbx_strand_id
1 'polypeptide(L)'
;MLKHIAIIFNKEWEDLQRTFLSLANFQVGAYPILVITAGFAIYEPIKMEANWIDSPIMAFPFIFLIPFVVIGFITPNSIVGERIAKTLEPLLATPARNISIVIGKTGMAVLIGWGVALVNMLIGLIVVNIFHSMGEIIFYPIDLLIGMVLGSLLLSIFISVAGINSSLYSATLFEAQNKLVPFIIPLLIPAFVIGPLFPKYSDIILVKFSNYFNTETSLPLFLWIFLIVDLLLFVIVLVRFDRERLLFGEFYSK
;
A
#
# COMPACT_ATOMS: atom_id res chain seq x y z
N MET A 1 6.15 25.65 -5.96
CA MET A 1 6.07 24.35 -5.24
C MET A 1 5.02 23.43 -5.86
N LEU A 2 3.73 23.77 -5.84
CA LEU A 2 2.65 22.95 -6.42
C LEU A 2 2.88 22.57 -7.88
N LYS A 3 3.36 23.52 -8.71
CA LYS A 3 3.72 23.25 -10.11
C LYS A 3 4.76 22.14 -10.27
N HIS A 4 5.78 22.11 -9.41
CA HIS A 4 6.81 21.08 -9.46
C HIS A 4 6.28 19.72 -8.99
N ILE A 5 5.42 19.70 -7.97
CA ILE A 5 4.74 18.48 -7.53
C ILE A 5 3.91 17.90 -8.69
N ALA A 6 3.10 18.73 -9.36
CA ALA A 6 2.26 18.30 -10.48
C ALA A 6 3.07 17.76 -11.67
N ILE A 7 4.20 18.39 -12.00
CA ILE A 7 5.08 17.90 -13.09
C ILE A 7 5.64 16.51 -12.74
N ILE A 8 6.16 16.34 -11.53
CA ILE A 8 6.71 15.06 -11.07
C ILE A 8 5.60 14.01 -11.03
N PHE A 9 4.43 14.38 -10.52
CA PHE A 9 3.26 13.52 -10.47
C PHE A 9 2.82 13.02 -11.84
N ASN A 10 2.69 13.90 -12.83
CA ASN A 10 2.33 13.51 -14.20
C ASN A 10 3.38 12.60 -14.83
N LYS A 11 4.67 12.88 -14.59
CA LYS A 11 5.76 12.02 -15.05
C LYS A 11 5.67 10.62 -14.44
N GLU A 12 5.43 10.52 -13.13
CA GLU A 12 5.25 9.23 -12.46
C GLU A 12 4.00 8.49 -12.98
N TRP A 13 2.92 9.22 -13.27
CA TRP A 13 1.72 8.65 -13.88
C TRP A 13 2.02 8.04 -15.27
N GLU A 14 2.75 8.74 -16.13
CA GLU A 14 3.13 8.23 -17.45
C GLU A 14 4.03 6.99 -17.35
N ASP A 15 5.02 7.00 -16.45
CA ASP A 15 5.91 5.86 -16.21
C ASP A 15 5.12 4.64 -15.69
N LEU A 16 4.15 4.89 -14.80
CA LEU A 16 3.27 3.87 -14.28
C LEU A 16 2.34 3.34 -15.36
N GLN A 17 1.73 4.17 -16.20
CA GLN A 17 0.90 3.69 -17.31
C GLN A 17 1.69 2.75 -18.23
N ARG A 18 2.94 3.08 -18.55
CA ARG A 18 3.81 2.24 -19.39
C ARG A 18 4.17 0.91 -18.72
N THR A 19 4.36 0.92 -17.41
CA THR A 19 4.80 -0.26 -16.65
C THR A 19 3.63 -1.16 -16.23
N PHE A 20 2.52 -0.54 -15.82
CA PHE A 20 1.35 -1.15 -15.20
C PHE A 20 0.39 -1.77 -16.23
N LEU A 21 0.17 -1.08 -17.37
CA LEU A 21 -0.66 -1.58 -18.47
C LEU A 21 0.11 -2.50 -19.42
N SER A 22 1.43 -2.59 -19.28
CA SER A 22 2.23 -3.54 -20.04
C SER A 22 2.02 -4.95 -19.51
N LEU A 23 1.34 -5.78 -20.30
CA LEU A 23 1.16 -7.23 -20.05
C LEU A 23 2.50 -7.99 -19.99
N ALA A 24 3.61 -7.38 -20.43
CA ALA A 24 4.93 -8.00 -20.39
C ALA A 24 5.52 -8.09 -18.96
N ASN A 25 5.06 -7.24 -18.03
CA ASN A 25 5.56 -7.21 -16.66
C ASN A 25 4.67 -8.02 -15.71
N PHE A 26 4.82 -9.35 -15.74
CA PHE A 26 4.05 -10.28 -14.90
C PHE A 26 4.12 -9.99 -13.39
N GLN A 27 5.22 -9.41 -12.92
CA GLN A 27 5.47 -9.15 -11.50
C GLN A 27 5.00 -7.78 -10.99
N VAL A 28 4.80 -6.79 -11.88
CA VAL A 28 4.57 -5.37 -11.49
C VAL A 28 3.34 -4.77 -12.20
N GLY A 29 2.72 -5.51 -13.13
CA GLY A 29 1.59 -5.06 -13.92
C GLY A 29 0.21 -5.37 -13.32
N ALA A 30 -0.81 -5.36 -14.15
CA ALA A 30 -2.19 -5.65 -13.74
C ALA A 30 -2.41 -7.07 -13.18
N TYR A 31 -1.53 -8.04 -13.47
CA TYR A 31 -1.76 -9.45 -13.15
C TYR A 31 -1.87 -9.75 -11.64
N PRO A 32 -0.92 -9.37 -10.77
CA PRO A 32 -1.08 -9.57 -9.32
C PRO A 32 -2.34 -8.92 -8.76
N ILE A 33 -2.72 -7.76 -9.29
CA ILE A 33 -3.95 -7.06 -8.87
C ILE A 33 -5.18 -7.85 -9.29
N LEU A 34 -5.22 -8.37 -10.52
CA LEU A 34 -6.32 -9.22 -10.99
C LEU A 34 -6.43 -10.50 -10.15
N VAL A 35 -5.31 -11.13 -9.80
CA VAL A 35 -5.30 -12.33 -8.94
C VAL A 35 -5.84 -12.01 -7.54
N ILE A 36 -5.38 -10.92 -6.94
CA ILE A 36 -5.84 -10.49 -5.61
C ILE A 36 -7.32 -10.07 -5.65
N THR A 37 -7.75 -9.39 -6.70
CA THR A 37 -9.16 -9.00 -6.92
C THR A 37 -10.03 -10.24 -7.07
N ALA A 38 -9.62 -11.20 -7.90
CA ALA A 38 -10.35 -12.44 -8.09
C ALA A 38 -10.45 -13.26 -6.80
N GLY A 39 -9.37 -13.32 -6.01
CA GLY A 39 -9.36 -14.01 -4.72
C GLY A 39 -10.21 -13.30 -3.66
N PHE A 40 -9.85 -12.08 -3.29
CA PHE A 40 -10.39 -11.42 -2.11
C PHE A 40 -11.65 -10.58 -2.35
N ALA A 41 -11.82 -10.04 -3.56
CA ALA A 41 -12.98 -9.19 -3.89
C ALA A 41 -14.08 -9.93 -4.66
N ILE A 42 -13.84 -11.15 -5.14
CA ILE A 42 -14.85 -11.94 -5.87
C ILE A 42 -15.07 -13.29 -5.19
N TYR A 43 -14.05 -14.12 -5.09
CA TYR A 43 -14.19 -15.49 -4.61
C TYR A 43 -14.57 -15.57 -3.13
N GLU A 44 -13.89 -14.83 -2.25
CA GLU A 44 -14.21 -14.80 -0.82
C GLU A 44 -15.64 -14.30 -0.51
N PRO A 45 -16.13 -13.19 -1.09
CA PRO A 45 -17.53 -12.77 -0.93
C PRO A 45 -18.55 -13.83 -1.36
N ILE A 46 -18.27 -14.58 -2.44
CA ILE A 46 -19.16 -15.65 -2.90
C ILE A 46 -19.23 -16.80 -1.87
N LYS A 47 -18.14 -17.07 -1.17
CA LYS A 47 -18.04 -18.18 -0.22
C LYS A 47 -18.56 -17.86 1.17
N MET A 48 -18.34 -16.64 1.65
CA MET A 48 -18.69 -16.23 3.01
C MET A 48 -20.07 -15.59 3.11
N GLU A 49 -20.77 -15.48 1.98
CA GLU A 49 -22.12 -14.93 1.88
C GLU A 49 -22.22 -13.52 2.50
N ALA A 50 -23.33 -13.19 3.17
CA ALA A 50 -23.52 -11.90 3.82
C ALA A 50 -22.55 -11.65 4.98
N ASN A 51 -22.04 -12.71 5.64
CA ASN A 51 -21.08 -12.58 6.75
C ASN A 51 -19.76 -11.94 6.33
N TRP A 52 -19.48 -11.88 5.02
CA TRP A 52 -18.30 -11.24 4.48
C TRP A 52 -18.27 -9.73 4.79
N ILE A 53 -19.42 -9.05 4.70
CA ILE A 53 -19.54 -7.60 4.88
C ILE A 53 -19.38 -7.18 6.34
N ASP A 54 -19.80 -8.04 7.28
CA ASP A 54 -19.77 -7.75 8.71
C ASP A 54 -18.45 -8.16 9.39
N SER A 55 -17.56 -8.86 8.66
CA SER A 55 -16.37 -9.46 9.25
C SER A 55 -15.17 -8.50 9.24
N PRO A 56 -14.64 -8.11 10.42
CA PRO A 56 -13.43 -7.27 10.51
C PRO A 56 -12.19 -7.95 9.94
N ILE A 57 -12.20 -9.28 9.85
CA ILE A 57 -11.11 -10.07 9.26
C ILE A 57 -11.03 -9.80 7.76
N MET A 58 -12.18 -9.64 7.10
CA MET A 58 -12.22 -9.38 5.66
C MET A 58 -11.77 -7.97 5.32
N ALA A 59 -11.65 -7.06 6.28
CA ALA A 59 -11.01 -5.77 6.08
C ALA A 59 -9.48 -5.88 5.90
N PHE A 60 -8.85 -6.94 6.41
CA PHE A 60 -7.39 -7.08 6.39
C PHE A 60 -6.80 -7.04 4.97
N PRO A 61 -7.31 -7.79 3.97
CA PRO A 61 -6.78 -7.71 2.61
C PRO A 61 -6.86 -6.31 1.98
N PHE A 62 -7.93 -5.56 2.24
CA PHE A 62 -8.12 -4.22 1.66
C PHE A 62 -7.32 -3.14 2.37
N ILE A 63 -7.19 -3.23 3.69
CA ILE A 63 -6.36 -2.31 4.47
C ILE A 63 -4.88 -2.60 4.21
N PHE A 64 -4.49 -3.87 4.22
CA PHE A 64 -3.10 -4.30 4.33
C PHE A 64 -2.51 -4.89 3.06
N LEU A 65 -3.08 -5.99 2.59
CA LEU A 65 -2.48 -6.78 1.52
C LEU A 65 -2.43 -6.02 0.19
N ILE A 66 -3.54 -5.40 -0.20
CA ILE A 66 -3.66 -4.71 -1.50
C ILE A 66 -2.71 -3.50 -1.58
N PRO A 67 -2.76 -2.52 -0.65
CA PRO A 67 -1.81 -1.41 -0.67
C PRO A 67 -0.37 -1.90 -0.65
N PHE A 68 -0.07 -2.94 0.13
CA PHE A 68 1.28 -3.49 0.19
C PHE A 68 1.77 -4.06 -1.12
N VAL A 69 0.99 -4.94 -1.75
CA VAL A 69 1.41 -5.53 -3.02
C VAL A 69 1.58 -4.44 -4.07
N VAL A 70 0.65 -3.50 -4.18
CA VAL A 70 0.74 -2.45 -5.22
C VAL A 70 1.90 -1.49 -4.96
N ILE A 71 1.98 -0.92 -3.76
CA ILE A 71 2.93 0.16 -3.44
C ILE A 71 4.33 -0.38 -3.16
N GLY A 72 4.42 -1.58 -2.57
CA GLY A 72 5.67 -2.26 -2.24
C GLY A 72 6.51 -2.61 -3.46
N PHE A 73 5.92 -2.65 -4.66
CA PHE A 73 6.67 -2.74 -5.92
C PHE A 73 6.98 -1.36 -6.53
N ILE A 74 6.00 -0.45 -6.55
CA ILE A 74 6.14 0.86 -7.19
C ILE A 74 7.23 1.70 -6.54
N THR A 75 7.22 1.79 -5.21
CA THR A 75 8.01 2.79 -4.50
C THR A 75 9.49 2.45 -4.37
N PRO A 76 9.91 1.19 -4.17
CA PRO A 76 11.32 0.83 -4.29
C PRO A 76 11.91 1.10 -5.68
N ASN A 77 11.10 0.92 -6.73
CA ASN A 77 11.53 1.18 -8.10
C ASN A 77 11.63 2.68 -8.44
N SER A 78 10.96 3.55 -7.69
CA SER A 78 10.85 4.98 -8.01
C SER A 78 12.18 5.74 -8.02
N ILE A 79 13.17 5.33 -7.20
CA ILE A 79 14.51 5.94 -7.16
C ILE A 79 15.55 5.00 -7.78
N VAL A 80 15.49 3.70 -7.46
CA VAL A 80 16.45 2.72 -8.00
C VAL A 80 16.29 2.58 -9.51
N GLY A 81 15.06 2.55 -10.02
CA GLY A 81 14.77 2.48 -11.45
C GLY A 81 15.33 3.67 -12.21
N GLU A 82 15.16 4.89 -11.67
CA GLU A 82 15.75 6.10 -12.26
C GLU A 82 17.28 6.10 -12.20
N ARG A 83 17.86 5.53 -11.14
CA ARG A 83 19.31 5.36 -11.04
C ARG A 83 19.84 4.43 -12.12
N ILE A 84 19.22 3.26 -12.27
CA ILE A 84 19.59 2.25 -13.28
C ILE A 84 19.40 2.82 -14.69
N ALA A 85 18.31 3.56 -14.92
CA ALA A 85 18.03 4.23 -16.18
C ALA A 85 18.88 5.49 -16.44
N LYS A 86 19.77 5.87 -15.50
CA LYS A 86 20.59 7.09 -15.55
C LYS A 86 19.78 8.38 -15.73
N THR A 87 18.57 8.42 -15.20
CA THR A 87 17.68 9.59 -15.21
C THR A 87 17.57 10.28 -13.85
N LEU A 88 18.16 9.69 -12.80
CA LEU A 88 18.19 10.26 -11.45
C LEU A 88 18.99 11.57 -11.39
N GLU A 89 20.15 11.63 -12.04
CA GLU A 89 21.00 12.83 -12.07
C GLU A 89 20.27 14.04 -12.69
N PRO A 90 19.65 13.93 -13.89
CA PRO A 90 18.79 14.97 -14.43
C PRO A 90 17.66 15.40 -13.48
N LEU A 91 17.00 14.45 -12.79
CA LEU A 91 15.93 14.77 -11.86
C LEU A 91 16.43 15.59 -10.67
N LEU A 92 17.58 15.23 -10.09
CA LEU A 92 18.17 15.91 -8.94
C LEU A 92 18.81 17.26 -9.31
N ALA A 93 19.18 17.46 -10.58
CA ALA A 93 19.64 18.73 -11.11
C ALA A 93 18.50 19.75 -11.30
N THR A 94 17.23 19.33 -11.25
CA THR A 94 16.10 20.25 -11.38
C THR A 94 16.01 21.24 -10.21
N PRO A 95 15.48 22.46 -10.43
CA PRO A 95 15.24 23.46 -9.38
C PRO A 95 14.07 23.10 -8.46
N ALA A 96 13.52 21.88 -8.54
CA ALA A 96 12.47 21.42 -7.63
C ALA A 96 12.99 21.42 -6.19
N ARG A 97 12.11 21.55 -5.18
CA ARG A 97 12.51 21.37 -3.77
C ARG A 97 12.48 19.87 -3.45
N ASN A 98 13.34 19.38 -2.54
CA ASN A 98 13.36 17.96 -2.15
C ASN A 98 11.98 17.45 -1.73
N ILE A 99 11.26 18.26 -0.94
CA ILE A 99 9.88 17.92 -0.54
C ILE A 99 8.93 17.78 -1.72
N SER A 100 9.12 18.53 -2.82
CA SER A 100 8.29 18.38 -4.01
C SER A 100 8.56 17.07 -4.75
N ILE A 101 9.81 16.60 -4.75
CA ILE A 101 10.19 15.31 -5.33
C ILE A 101 9.61 14.17 -4.50
N VAL A 102 9.81 14.21 -3.18
CA VAL A 102 9.28 13.18 -2.28
C VAL A 102 7.76 13.15 -2.38
N ILE A 103 7.05 14.28 -2.23
CA ILE A 103 5.58 14.31 -2.33
C ILE A 103 5.09 13.81 -3.69
N GLY A 104 5.72 14.20 -4.80
CA GLY A 104 5.32 13.74 -6.13
C GLY A 104 5.42 12.22 -6.29
N LYS A 105 6.55 11.64 -5.87
CA LYS A 105 6.78 10.18 -5.91
C LYS A 105 5.88 9.41 -4.95
N THR A 106 5.74 9.91 -3.72
CA THR A 106 4.91 9.27 -2.69
C THR A 106 3.43 9.34 -3.08
N GLY A 107 2.97 10.53 -3.46
CA GLY A 107 1.56 10.82 -3.71
C GLY A 107 0.97 10.01 -4.86
N MET A 108 1.71 9.82 -5.95
CA MET A 108 1.24 8.99 -7.07
C MET A 108 1.08 7.53 -6.63
N ALA A 109 2.09 6.98 -5.93
CA ALA A 109 2.02 5.61 -5.43
C ALA A 109 0.87 5.40 -4.43
N VAL A 110 0.67 6.36 -3.51
CA VAL A 110 -0.46 6.36 -2.56
C VAL A 110 -1.79 6.34 -3.30
N LEU A 111 -1.98 7.22 -4.28
CA LEU A 111 -3.25 7.30 -5.03
C LEU A 111 -3.55 6.01 -5.80
N ILE A 112 -2.53 5.37 -6.40
CA ILE A 112 -2.76 4.08 -7.07
C ILE A 112 -3.09 2.99 -6.05
N GLY A 113 -2.27 2.80 -5.02
CA GLY A 113 -2.49 1.71 -4.06
C GLY A 113 -3.82 1.86 -3.31
N TRP A 114 -4.13 3.07 -2.85
CA TRP A 114 -5.40 3.38 -2.22
C TRP A 114 -6.57 3.26 -3.19
N GLY A 115 -6.45 3.79 -4.41
CA GLY A 115 -7.48 3.67 -5.44
C GLY A 115 -7.80 2.23 -5.80
N VAL A 116 -6.78 1.37 -5.95
CA VAL A 116 -6.96 -0.07 -6.20
C VAL A 116 -7.66 -0.74 -5.03
N ALA A 117 -7.33 -0.39 -3.78
CA ALA A 117 -8.02 -0.89 -2.60
C ALA A 117 -9.50 -0.49 -2.60
N LEU A 118 -9.83 0.78 -2.87
CA LEU A 118 -11.21 1.25 -2.96
C LEU A 118 -12.00 0.55 -4.07
N VAL A 119 -11.41 0.39 -5.25
CA VAL A 119 -12.04 -0.34 -6.36
C VAL A 119 -12.31 -1.78 -5.95
N ASN A 120 -11.36 -2.43 -5.28
CA ASN A 120 -11.54 -3.79 -4.78
C ASN A 120 -12.65 -3.89 -3.73
N MET A 121 -12.75 -2.91 -2.81
CA MET A 121 -13.85 -2.85 -1.83
C MET A 121 -15.22 -2.69 -2.50
N LEU A 122 -15.29 -1.88 -3.56
CA LEU A 122 -16.51 -1.69 -4.35
C LEU A 122 -16.88 -2.96 -5.12
N ILE A 123 -15.91 -3.64 -5.73
CA ILE A 123 -16.13 -4.94 -6.39
C ILE A 123 -16.68 -5.95 -5.37
N GLY A 124 -16.07 -6.06 -4.20
CA GLY A 124 -16.56 -6.94 -3.13
C GLY A 124 -18.00 -6.64 -2.74
N LEU A 125 -18.33 -5.36 -2.54
CA LEU A 125 -19.70 -4.92 -2.23
C LEU A 125 -20.70 -5.29 -3.33
N ILE A 126 -20.32 -5.06 -4.59
CA ILE A 126 -21.14 -5.41 -5.76
C ILE A 126 -21.36 -6.93 -5.81
N VAL A 127 -20.32 -7.73 -5.60
CA VAL A 127 -20.42 -9.20 -5.61
C VAL A 127 -21.37 -9.68 -4.52
N VAL A 128 -21.24 -9.19 -3.28
CA VAL A 128 -22.18 -9.60 -2.22
C VAL A 128 -23.61 -9.24 -2.56
N ASN A 129 -23.85 -8.03 -3.08
CA ASN A 129 -25.20 -7.62 -3.46
C ASN A 129 -25.74 -8.43 -4.65
N ILE A 130 -24.93 -8.84 -5.63
CA ILE A 130 -25.40 -9.66 -6.75
C ILE A 130 -25.79 -11.07 -6.29
N PHE A 131 -24.99 -11.68 -5.41
CA PHE A 131 -25.16 -13.09 -5.06
C PHE A 131 -26.01 -13.33 -3.81
N HIS A 132 -26.12 -12.34 -2.91
CA HIS A 132 -26.73 -12.51 -1.59
C HIS A 132 -27.72 -11.41 -1.18
N SER A 133 -28.04 -10.44 -2.05
CA SER A 133 -29.13 -9.50 -1.76
C SER A 133 -30.46 -10.26 -1.82
N MET A 134 -30.98 -10.69 -0.68
CA MET A 134 -32.30 -11.31 -0.58
C MET A 134 -33.42 -10.26 -0.68
N GLY A 135 -33.34 -9.37 -1.67
CA GLY A 135 -34.25 -8.24 -1.87
C GLY A 135 -33.86 -6.94 -1.14
N GLU A 136 -32.79 -6.97 -0.33
CA GLU A 136 -32.26 -5.79 0.38
C GLU A 136 -30.82 -5.48 -0.06
N ILE A 137 -30.49 -4.20 -0.16
CA ILE A 137 -29.12 -3.75 -0.47
C ILE A 137 -28.29 -3.84 0.81
N ILE A 138 -27.26 -4.67 0.78
CA ILE A 138 -26.36 -4.88 1.92
C ILE A 138 -25.19 -3.90 1.80
N PHE A 139 -24.92 -3.16 2.86
CA PHE A 139 -23.81 -2.20 2.94
C PHE A 139 -22.85 -2.57 4.08
N TYR A 140 -21.59 -2.17 3.94
CA TYR A 140 -20.64 -2.25 5.05
C TYR A 140 -21.14 -1.45 6.26
N PRO A 141 -20.96 -1.97 7.49
CA PRO A 141 -21.09 -1.18 8.70
C PRO A 141 -20.24 0.09 8.59
N ILE A 142 -20.79 1.24 9.01
CA ILE A 142 -20.15 2.54 8.79
C ILE A 142 -18.75 2.62 9.42
N ASP A 143 -18.59 2.03 10.61
CA ASP A 143 -17.31 2.01 11.33
C ASP A 143 -16.27 1.17 10.60
N LEU A 144 -16.69 0.02 10.05
CA LEU A 144 -15.83 -0.85 9.25
C LEU A 144 -15.44 -0.16 7.94
N LEU A 145 -16.38 0.50 7.27
CA LEU A 145 -16.12 1.25 6.04
C LEU A 145 -15.11 2.37 6.29
N ILE A 146 -15.28 3.17 7.35
CA ILE A 146 -14.36 4.23 7.74
C ILE A 146 -12.98 3.63 8.05
N GLY A 147 -12.93 2.55 8.81
CA GLY A 147 -11.68 1.84 9.14
C GLY A 147 -10.97 1.31 7.90
N MET A 148 -11.70 0.76 6.94
CA MET A 148 -11.14 0.26 5.68
C MET A 148 -10.63 1.41 4.79
N VAL A 149 -11.41 2.47 4.62
CA VAL A 149 -11.05 3.61 3.76
C VAL A 149 -9.86 4.39 4.33
N LEU A 150 -9.90 4.73 5.62
CA LEU A 150 -8.83 5.49 6.26
C LEU A 150 -7.62 4.61 6.56
N GLY A 151 -7.83 3.38 7.00
CA GLY A 151 -6.76 2.42 7.27
C GLY A 151 -5.95 2.11 6.00
N SER A 152 -6.63 1.85 4.88
CA SER A 152 -5.94 1.62 3.60
C SER A 152 -5.20 2.87 3.10
N LEU A 153 -5.72 4.08 3.34
CA LEU A 153 -5.06 5.33 3.00
C LEU A 153 -3.78 5.53 3.82
N LEU A 154 -3.89 5.42 5.15
CA LEU A 154 -2.75 5.58 6.06
C LEU A 154 -1.67 4.54 5.77
N LEU A 155 -2.05 3.27 5.60
CA LEU A 155 -1.06 2.26 5.23
C LEU A 155 -0.45 2.51 3.85
N SER A 156 -1.23 3.02 2.89
CA SER A 156 -0.68 3.41 1.60
C SER A 156 0.42 4.47 1.76
N ILE A 157 0.21 5.46 2.63
CA ILE A 157 1.21 6.48 2.96
C ILE A 157 2.42 5.81 3.62
N PHE A 158 2.21 5.00 4.67
CA PHE A 158 3.26 4.28 5.37
C PHE A 158 4.20 3.52 4.42
N ILE A 159 3.62 2.63 3.60
CA ILE A 159 4.37 1.75 2.71
C ILE A 159 5.06 2.58 1.63
N SER A 160 4.41 3.63 1.14
CA SER A 160 5.00 4.48 0.10
C SER A 160 6.22 5.23 0.60
N VAL A 161 6.12 5.83 1.79
CA VAL A 161 7.23 6.52 2.44
C VAL A 161 8.33 5.53 2.82
N ALA A 162 7.97 4.35 3.34
CA ALA A 162 8.93 3.29 3.66
C ALA A 162 9.66 2.79 2.41
N GLY A 163 8.99 2.66 1.27
CA GLY A 163 9.59 2.21 0.01
C GLY A 163 10.47 3.26 -0.64
N ILE A 164 10.15 4.55 -0.47
CA ILE A 164 11.08 5.63 -0.81
C ILE A 164 12.31 5.57 0.10
N ASN A 165 12.13 5.46 1.42
CA ASN A 165 13.24 5.34 2.37
C ASN A 165 14.15 4.15 2.04
N SER A 166 13.57 3.01 1.67
CA SER A 166 14.31 1.80 1.33
C SER A 166 15.09 1.94 0.02
N SER A 167 14.61 2.75 -0.93
CA SER A 167 15.26 2.94 -2.23
C SER A 167 16.35 4.00 -2.26
N LEU A 168 16.35 4.98 -1.33
CA LEU A 168 17.35 6.05 -1.28
C LEU A 168 18.80 5.52 -1.39
N TYR A 169 19.12 4.48 -0.63
CA TYR A 169 20.48 3.95 -0.50
C TYR A 169 20.58 2.48 -0.87
N SER A 170 19.79 2.02 -1.84
CA SER A 170 19.87 0.65 -2.35
C SER A 170 20.48 0.65 -3.73
N ALA A 171 21.44 -0.23 -3.99
CA ALA A 171 22.10 -0.33 -5.30
C ALA A 171 21.22 -1.07 -6.32
N THR A 172 20.39 -2.00 -5.85
CA THR A 172 19.55 -2.85 -6.68
C THR A 172 18.09 -2.80 -6.25
N LEU A 173 17.18 -3.13 -7.18
CA LEU A 173 15.75 -3.17 -6.90
C LEU A 173 15.42 -4.23 -5.83
N PHE A 174 16.09 -5.38 -5.92
CA PHE A 174 15.93 -6.48 -4.97
C PHE A 174 16.33 -6.08 -3.55
N GLU A 175 17.44 -5.35 -3.39
CA GLU A 175 17.84 -4.82 -2.08
C GLU A 175 16.80 -3.85 -1.50
N ALA A 176 16.28 -2.94 -2.33
CA ALA A 176 15.26 -1.97 -1.90
C ALA A 176 13.94 -2.64 -1.48
N GLN A 177 13.55 -3.71 -2.19
CA GLN A 177 12.36 -4.51 -1.87
C GLN A 177 12.56 -5.35 -0.60
N ASN A 178 13.71 -5.99 -0.42
CA ASN A 178 13.99 -6.79 0.78
C ASN A 178 14.04 -5.95 2.05
N LYS A 179 14.43 -4.67 1.95
CA LYS A 179 14.34 -3.72 3.07
C LYS A 179 12.88 -3.43 3.50
N LEU A 180 11.89 -3.69 2.65
CA LEU A 180 10.47 -3.59 3.02
C LEU A 180 9.92 -4.84 3.71
N VAL A 181 10.53 -6.00 3.49
CA VAL A 181 10.04 -7.29 4.01
C VAL A 181 9.84 -7.32 5.53
N PRO A 182 10.72 -6.74 6.37
CA PRO A 182 10.51 -6.69 7.80
C PRO A 182 9.23 -5.98 8.24
N PHE A 183 8.68 -5.07 7.43
CA PHE A 183 7.41 -4.40 7.72
C PHE A 183 6.20 -5.29 7.36
N ILE A 184 6.37 -6.23 6.43
CA ILE A 184 5.32 -7.14 5.94
C ILE A 184 5.16 -8.34 6.86
N ILE A 185 6.28 -8.95 7.27
CA ILE A 185 6.26 -10.25 7.95
C ILE A 185 5.38 -10.23 9.22
N PRO A 186 5.51 -9.23 10.12
CA PRO A 186 4.65 -9.15 11.30
C PRO A 186 3.17 -9.03 10.96
N LEU A 187 2.86 -8.49 9.78
CA LEU A 187 1.51 -8.23 9.31
C LEU A 187 0.88 -9.47 8.65
N LEU A 188 1.65 -10.26 7.89
CA LEU A 188 1.15 -11.47 7.24
C LEU A 188 1.06 -12.68 8.18
N ILE A 189 1.93 -12.77 9.20
CA ILE A 189 1.97 -13.92 10.11
C ILE A 189 0.60 -14.20 10.77
N PRO A 190 -0.11 -13.22 11.35
CA PRO A 190 -1.42 -13.47 11.95
C PRO A 190 -2.44 -14.05 10.97
N ALA A 191 -2.51 -13.50 9.75
CA ALA A 191 -3.50 -13.88 8.75
C ALA A 191 -3.19 -15.22 8.08
N PHE A 192 -1.93 -15.46 7.70
CA PHE A 192 -1.56 -16.58 6.82
C PHE A 192 -0.83 -17.73 7.52
N VAL A 193 -0.25 -17.50 8.70
CA VAL A 193 0.49 -18.54 9.44
C VAL A 193 -0.34 -19.00 10.64
N ILE A 194 -0.80 -18.07 11.47
CA ILE A 194 -1.49 -18.42 12.71
C ILE A 194 -2.88 -19.01 12.43
N GLY A 195 -3.64 -18.42 11.51
CA GLY A 195 -4.97 -18.90 11.12
C GLY A 195 -4.98 -20.38 10.70
N PRO A 196 -4.26 -20.76 9.62
CA PRO A 196 -4.29 -22.12 9.11
C PRO A 196 -3.60 -23.17 10.00
N LEU A 197 -2.48 -22.82 10.65
CA LEU A 197 -1.69 -23.79 11.43
C LEU A 197 -2.23 -24.02 12.84
N PHE A 198 -2.98 -23.05 13.39
CA PHE A 198 -3.51 -23.13 14.75
C PHE A 198 -5.01 -22.79 14.80
N PRO A 199 -5.90 -23.60 14.17
CA PRO A 199 -7.32 -23.28 14.08
C PRO A 199 -8.01 -23.10 15.45
N LYS A 200 -7.55 -23.82 16.48
CA LYS A 200 -8.08 -23.68 17.84
C LYS A 200 -7.71 -22.36 18.52
N TYR A 201 -6.62 -21.73 18.10
CA TYR A 201 -6.12 -20.47 18.66
C TYR A 201 -6.46 -19.28 17.76
N SER A 202 -6.73 -19.51 16.47
CA SER A 202 -7.17 -18.49 15.54
C SER A 202 -8.44 -17.84 16.05
N ASP A 203 -9.45 -18.61 16.45
CA ASP A 203 -10.72 -18.04 16.92
C ASP A 203 -10.53 -17.14 18.16
N ILE A 204 -9.65 -17.52 19.08
CA ILE A 204 -9.36 -16.72 20.29
C ILE A 204 -8.63 -15.42 19.93
N ILE A 205 -7.64 -15.49 19.03
CA ILE A 205 -6.87 -14.33 18.60
C ILE A 205 -7.73 -13.40 17.75
N LEU A 206 -8.51 -13.95 16.84
CA LEU A 206 -9.41 -13.25 15.93
C LEU A 206 -10.56 -12.59 16.68
N VAL A 207 -11.17 -13.27 17.67
CA VAL A 207 -12.21 -12.67 18.52
C VAL A 207 -11.62 -11.57 19.41
N LYS A 208 -10.43 -11.77 20.00
CA LYS A 208 -9.78 -10.71 20.79
C LYS A 208 -9.38 -9.52 19.92
N PHE A 209 -8.88 -9.76 18.72
CA PHE A 209 -8.51 -8.72 17.75
C PHE A 209 -9.77 -7.96 17.30
N SER A 210 -10.80 -8.68 16.86
CA SER A 210 -12.11 -8.11 16.49
C SER A 210 -12.69 -7.26 17.61
N ASN A 211 -12.74 -7.77 18.85
CA ASN A 211 -13.24 -7.03 20.00
C ASN A 211 -12.38 -5.79 20.33
N TYR A 212 -11.07 -5.84 20.05
CA TYR A 212 -10.22 -4.67 20.21
C TYR A 212 -10.58 -3.58 19.20
N PHE A 213 -10.85 -3.92 17.94
CA PHE A 213 -11.21 -2.96 16.87
C PHE A 213 -12.69 -2.54 16.87
N ASN A 214 -13.56 -3.30 17.53
CA ASN A 214 -14.99 -3.03 17.62
C ASN A 214 -15.38 -2.15 18.82
N THR A 215 -14.41 -1.47 19.46
CA THR A 215 -14.72 -0.47 20.49
C THR A 215 -14.69 0.92 19.86
N GLU A 216 -15.72 1.73 20.10
CA GLU A 216 -15.84 3.09 19.55
C GLU A 216 -14.58 3.96 19.79
N THR A 217 -13.82 3.65 20.85
CA THR A 217 -12.59 4.36 21.24
C THR A 217 -11.32 3.86 20.56
N SER A 218 -11.24 2.60 20.15
CA SER A 218 -9.96 2.00 19.70
C SER A 218 -9.62 2.33 18.27
N LEU A 219 -10.62 2.35 17.37
CA LEU A 219 -10.40 2.63 15.96
C LEU A 219 -9.85 4.05 15.75
N PRO A 220 -10.42 5.13 16.33
CA PRO A 220 -9.85 6.46 16.22
C PRO A 220 -8.45 6.55 16.79
N LEU A 221 -8.20 5.94 17.96
CA LEU A 221 -6.88 5.94 18.61
C LEU A 221 -5.83 5.27 17.72
N PHE A 222 -6.16 4.12 17.12
CA PHE A 222 -5.30 3.41 16.19
C PHE A 222 -4.96 4.27 14.97
N LEU A 223 -5.97 4.89 14.34
CA LEU A 223 -5.77 5.78 13.19
C LEU A 223 -4.89 6.99 13.55
N TRP A 224 -5.06 7.58 14.73
CA TRP A 224 -4.23 8.68 15.21
C TRP A 224 -2.78 8.27 15.43
N ILE A 225 -2.53 7.14 16.10
CA ILE A 225 -1.18 6.62 16.31
C ILE A 225 -0.51 6.36 14.97
N PHE A 226 -1.24 5.75 14.03
CA PHE A 226 -0.71 5.42 12.72
C PHE A 226 -0.38 6.67 11.89
N LEU A 227 -1.25 7.68 11.92
CA LEU A 227 -0.98 8.98 11.31
C LEU A 227 0.28 9.65 11.88
N ILE A 228 0.49 9.58 13.19
CA ILE A 228 1.71 10.11 13.82
C ILE A 228 2.94 9.35 13.30
N VAL A 229 2.86 8.02 13.20
CA VAL A 229 3.94 7.20 12.65
C VAL A 229 4.25 7.58 11.20
N ASP A 230 3.24 7.79 10.37
CA ASP A 230 3.41 8.22 8.97
C ASP A 230 4.09 9.58 8.87
N LEU A 231 3.67 10.54 9.70
CA LEU A 231 4.29 11.87 9.75
C LEU A 231 5.76 11.79 10.17
N LEU A 232 6.07 11.00 11.20
CA LEU A 232 7.44 10.80 11.67
C LEU A 232 8.30 10.15 10.58
N LEU A 233 7.81 9.09 9.94
CA LEU A 233 8.50 8.40 8.86
C LEU A 233 8.73 9.34 7.66
N PHE A 234 7.75 10.16 7.31
CA PHE A 234 7.85 11.14 6.24
C PHE A 234 8.92 12.19 6.54
N VAL A 235 8.96 12.72 7.78
CA VAL A 235 10.01 13.64 8.23
C VAL A 235 11.39 12.97 8.17
N ILE A 236 11.51 11.71 8.59
CA ILE A 236 12.76 10.94 8.49
C ILE A 236 13.23 10.86 7.04
N VAL A 237 12.33 10.57 6.10
CA VAL A 237 12.66 10.53 4.67
C VAL A 237 13.10 11.89 4.16
N LEU A 238 12.43 12.98 4.53
CA LEU A 238 12.82 14.33 4.13
C LEU A 238 14.21 14.71 4.62
N VAL A 239 14.56 14.34 5.85
CA VAL A 239 15.88 14.59 6.44
C VAL A 239 16.95 13.72 5.76
N ARG A 240 16.62 12.48 5.41
CA ARG A 240 17.51 11.57 4.69
C ARG A 240 17.64 11.89 3.20
N PHE A 241 16.72 12.66 2.63
CA PHE A 241 16.75 13.03 1.22
C PHE A 241 17.81 14.11 0.97
N ASP A 242 19.04 13.66 0.81
CA ASP A 242 20.22 14.47 0.52
C ASP A 242 20.68 14.25 -0.92
N ARG A 243 20.63 15.31 -1.74
CA ARG A 243 20.99 15.23 -3.17
C ARG A 243 22.45 14.89 -3.38
N GLU A 244 23.33 15.46 -2.57
CA GLU A 244 24.77 15.27 -2.74
C GLU A 244 25.11 13.82 -2.43
N ARG A 245 24.54 13.25 -1.37
CA ARG A 245 24.70 11.82 -1.05
C ARG A 245 24.04 10.89 -2.06
N LEU A 246 22.95 11.30 -2.71
CA LEU A 246 22.31 10.49 -3.75
C LEU A 246 23.09 10.52 -5.08
N LEU A 247 23.83 11.61 -5.36
CA LEU A 247 24.67 11.77 -6.55
C LEU A 247 26.07 11.20 -6.38
N PHE A 248 26.69 11.44 -5.21
CA PHE A 248 28.10 11.13 -4.92
C PHE A 248 28.28 10.00 -3.90
N GLY A 249 27.19 9.49 -3.31
CA GLY A 249 27.24 8.39 -2.35
C GLY A 249 27.94 7.17 -2.94
N GLU A 250 28.87 6.62 -2.16
CA GLU A 250 29.80 5.52 -2.44
C GLU A 250 29.12 4.20 -2.89
N PHE A 251 28.49 4.20 -4.06
CA PHE A 251 28.04 2.99 -4.74
C PHE A 251 28.94 2.62 -5.93
N TYR A 252 29.93 3.48 -6.24
CA TYR A 252 31.01 3.22 -7.20
C TYR A 252 32.24 2.53 -6.59
N SER A 253 32.21 2.12 -5.32
CA SER A 253 33.25 1.25 -4.75
C SER A 253 32.76 -0.19 -4.65
N LYS A 254 32.83 -0.90 -5.78
CA LYS A 254 33.16 -2.34 -5.84
C LYS A 254 33.46 -2.72 -7.28
#